data_AF-A4C2T2-F1
#
_entry.id   AF-A4C2T2-F1
#
_cell.length_a   1.000
_cell.length_b   1.000
_cell.length_c   1.000
_cell.angle_alpha   90.00
_cell.angle_beta   90.00
_cell.angle_gamma   90.00
#
_symmetry.space_group_name_H-M   'P 1'
#
loop_
_entity.id
_entity.type
_entity.pdbx_description
1 polymer ?
#
loop_
_entity_poly.entity_id
_entity_poly.type
_entity_poly.pdbx_seq_one_letter_code
_entity_poly.pdbx_strand_id
1 'polypeptide(L)'
;MQYLPNILFAIALTLGLGFFAMNIRKIFRNINLGKKIDRTDNTAARWKNMFKIALGQSKMVRRPFSGFLHVIVYVGFVIINIEVLEIVIDGLLGTHRIFQNFISASFYAFLIATFEILAALVFVVVTLFWTRRNLANIKRFLSPEMKGWPKMDGNIILYFEMVLMTLFLVMNATDTSFQEGGIGNPISQFLVPLFGSFSVGGLHAIERTAWWFHILGILVFLNYLFYSKHLHILLAFPNTFFANLNPKGQFNNLASVTNEVKLMMDPDADPYAAPDTGADEEIPEKFGASDVLDLNKIQLLNAYTCTECGRCTSACPANLTGKKLSPRKIMMDTRDRMEEVGRNIDANGGTFKEDGKQLLNDYILPEELWACTSCNACVEECPVNIDPLSIIMDMRRYLVMEESAAPQELNMMMTNIENNGAPWQYNQQDRLNWANEE
;
A
#
# COMPACT_ATOMS: atom_id res chain seq x y z
N MET A 1 3.83 44.85 -1.36
CA MET A 1 5.03 44.00 -1.45
C MET A 1 5.29 43.20 -0.17
N GLN A 2 4.99 43.72 1.04
CA GLN A 2 5.25 43.04 2.32
C GLN A 2 4.55 41.68 2.50
N TYR A 3 3.34 41.51 1.94
CA TYR A 3 2.58 40.25 2.01
C TYR A 3 2.73 39.35 0.77
N LEU A 4 3.55 39.73 -0.21
CA LEU A 4 3.68 38.97 -1.45
C LEU A 4 4.14 37.52 -1.20
N PRO A 5 5.16 37.25 -0.34
CA PRO A 5 5.56 35.87 -0.02
C PRO A 5 4.42 35.05 0.61
N ASN A 6 3.67 35.64 1.54
CA ASN A 6 2.54 34.99 2.21
C ASN A 6 1.42 34.63 1.23
N ILE A 7 1.09 35.55 0.31
CA ILE A 7 0.06 35.32 -0.71
C ILE A 7 0.51 34.20 -1.65
N LEU A 8 1.76 34.22 -2.12
CA LEU A 8 2.31 33.15 -2.95
C LEU A 8 2.29 31.81 -2.22
N PHE A 9 2.64 31.79 -0.94
CA PHE A 9 2.60 30.60 -0.12
C PHE A 9 1.17 30.05 0.03
N ALA A 10 0.20 30.91 0.36
CA ALA A 10 -1.20 30.52 0.49
C ALA A 10 -1.79 29.95 -0.80
N ILE A 11 -1.43 30.53 -1.95
CA ILE A 11 -1.80 30.01 -3.28
C ILE A 11 -1.19 28.63 -3.49
N ALA A 12 0.12 28.47 -3.28
CA ALA A 12 0.81 27.20 -3.44
C ALA A 12 0.22 26.10 -2.54
N LEU A 13 -0.06 26.43 -1.28
CA LEU A 13 -0.66 25.51 -0.30
C LEU A 13 -2.07 25.09 -0.74
N THR A 14 -2.91 26.04 -1.17
CA THR A 14 -4.29 25.76 -1.59
C THR A 14 -4.32 24.93 -2.86
N LEU A 15 -3.49 25.25 -3.86
CA LEU A 15 -3.37 24.46 -5.09
C LEU A 15 -2.82 23.05 -4.80
N GLY A 16 -1.78 22.96 -3.96
CA GLY A 16 -1.16 21.70 -3.57
C GLY A 16 -2.10 20.76 -2.83
N LEU A 17 -2.83 21.27 -1.83
CA LEU A 17 -3.82 20.50 -1.07
C LEU A 17 -5.08 20.19 -1.91
N GLY A 18 -5.52 21.13 -2.74
CA GLY A 18 -6.65 20.94 -3.65
C GLY A 18 -6.39 19.81 -4.66
N PHE A 19 -5.23 19.82 -5.31
CA PHE A 19 -4.82 18.76 -6.23
C PHE A 19 -4.68 17.40 -5.52
N PHE A 20 -4.10 17.39 -4.32
CA PHE A 20 -3.99 16.18 -3.51
C PHE A 20 -5.36 15.60 -3.16
N ALA A 21 -6.30 16.43 -2.71
CA ALA A 21 -7.66 16.00 -2.38
C ALA A 21 -8.40 15.44 -3.59
N MET A 22 -8.24 16.04 -4.77
CA MET A 22 -8.81 15.53 -6.03
C MET A 22 -8.27 14.14 -6.37
N ASN A 23 -6.95 13.96 -6.27
CA ASN A 23 -6.29 12.68 -6.54
C ASN A 23 -6.74 11.59 -5.56
N ILE A 24 -6.77 11.88 -4.25
CA ILE A 24 -7.26 10.93 -3.24
C ILE A 24 -8.72 10.52 -3.50
N ARG A 25 -9.60 11.43 -3.93
CA ARG A 25 -10.98 11.08 -4.31
C ARG A 25 -11.03 10.07 -5.46
N LYS A 26 -10.11 10.13 -6.43
CA LYS A 26 -10.03 9.15 -7.52
C LYS A 26 -9.66 7.76 -7.01
N ILE A 27 -8.70 7.65 -6.08
CA ILE A 27 -8.37 6.36 -5.44
C ILE A 27 -9.59 5.81 -4.71
N PHE A 28 -10.26 6.63 -3.89
CA PHE A 28 -11.45 6.17 -3.17
C PHE A 28 -12.58 5.74 -4.10
N ARG A 29 -12.82 6.49 -5.19
CA ARG A 29 -13.76 6.07 -6.24
C ARG A 29 -13.37 4.70 -6.78
N ASN A 30 -12.12 4.54 -7.22
CA ASN A 30 -11.63 3.31 -7.85
C ASN A 30 -11.75 2.10 -6.89
N ILE A 31 -11.39 2.27 -5.61
CA ILE A 31 -11.56 1.23 -4.59
C ILE A 31 -13.03 0.86 -4.40
N ASN A 32 -13.93 1.84 -4.47
CA ASN A 32 -15.37 1.64 -4.30
C ASN A 32 -16.09 1.11 -5.56
N LEU A 33 -15.39 0.92 -6.68
CA LEU A 33 -15.93 0.20 -7.84
C LEU A 33 -16.02 -1.31 -7.59
N GLY A 34 -15.21 -1.83 -6.66
CA GLY A 34 -15.23 -3.23 -6.30
C GLY A 34 -16.49 -3.63 -5.54
N LYS A 35 -16.84 -4.91 -5.63
CA LYS A 35 -18.00 -5.51 -4.93
C LYS A 35 -17.98 -5.20 -3.43
N LYS A 36 -19.17 -4.99 -2.87
CA LYS A 36 -19.34 -4.76 -1.44
C LYS A 36 -19.00 -6.04 -0.68
N ILE A 37 -18.25 -5.88 0.41
CA ILE A 37 -17.98 -6.93 1.38
C ILE A 37 -18.11 -6.32 2.77
N ASP A 38 -18.73 -7.07 3.69
CA ASP A 38 -18.76 -6.72 5.09
C ASP A 38 -17.47 -7.18 5.78
N ARG A 39 -16.77 -6.21 6.38
CA ARG A 39 -15.61 -6.40 7.24
C ARG A 39 -15.68 -5.44 8.43
N THR A 40 -16.89 -5.21 8.93
CA THR A 40 -17.17 -4.36 10.09
C THR A 40 -17.41 -5.16 11.37
N ASP A 41 -17.37 -6.49 11.28
CA ASP A 41 -17.38 -7.40 12.41
C ASP A 41 -16.17 -7.20 13.34
N ASN A 42 -16.30 -7.58 14.61
CA ASN A 42 -15.18 -7.64 15.56
C ASN A 42 -14.36 -6.32 15.65
N THR A 43 -15.03 -5.16 15.66
CA THR A 43 -14.42 -3.81 15.61
C THR A 43 -13.26 -3.61 16.58
N ALA A 44 -13.37 -4.11 17.82
CA ALA A 44 -12.30 -4.02 18.82
C ALA A 44 -11.03 -4.76 18.39
N ALA A 45 -11.17 -5.96 17.82
CA ALA A 45 -10.04 -6.74 17.30
C ALA A 45 -9.40 -6.07 16.07
N ARG A 46 -10.20 -5.41 15.23
CA ARG A 46 -9.73 -4.66 14.05
C ARG A 46 -8.92 -3.43 14.44
N TRP A 47 -9.41 -2.62 15.38
CA TRP A 47 -8.64 -1.51 15.95
C TRP A 47 -7.34 -1.99 16.58
N LYS A 48 -7.39 -3.06 17.40
CA LYS A 48 -6.20 -3.66 17.99
C LYS A 48 -5.20 -4.10 16.91
N ASN A 49 -5.67 -4.70 15.82
CA ASN A 49 -4.83 -5.12 14.71
C ASN A 49 -4.18 -3.91 14.00
N MET A 50 -4.97 -2.88 13.69
CA MET A 50 -4.48 -1.64 13.08
C MET A 50 -3.43 -0.97 13.95
N PHE A 51 -3.70 -0.75 15.24
CA PHE A 51 -2.74 -0.13 16.15
C PHE A 51 -1.46 -0.96 16.30
N LYS A 52 -1.59 -2.28 16.43
CA LYS A 52 -0.42 -3.18 16.54
C LYS A 52 0.49 -3.14 15.32
N ILE A 53 -0.09 -3.01 14.12
CA ILE A 53 0.66 -3.12 12.86
C ILE A 53 1.07 -1.74 12.34
N ALA A 54 0.12 -0.83 12.16
CA ALA A 54 0.36 0.50 11.58
C ALA A 54 1.15 1.41 12.54
N LEU A 55 0.74 1.51 13.80
CA LEU A 55 1.48 2.31 14.80
C LEU A 55 2.62 1.52 15.46
N GLY A 56 2.35 0.27 15.86
CA GLY A 56 3.28 -0.57 16.60
C GLY A 56 4.37 -1.24 15.74
N GLN A 57 4.28 -1.15 14.41
CA GLN A 57 5.28 -1.68 13.46
C GLN A 57 5.62 -3.18 13.64
N SER A 58 4.73 -3.97 14.28
CA SER A 58 5.07 -5.31 14.79
C SER A 58 5.52 -6.31 13.71
N LYS A 59 5.01 -6.17 12.48
CA LYS A 59 5.42 -7.02 11.35
C LYS A 59 6.68 -6.52 10.65
N MET A 60 6.96 -5.21 10.72
CA MET A 60 8.12 -4.63 10.06
C MET A 60 9.42 -5.10 10.74
N VAL A 61 9.42 -5.14 12.08
CA VAL A 61 10.55 -5.55 12.94
C VAL A 61 10.90 -7.04 12.90
N ARG A 62 10.09 -7.91 12.27
CA ARG A 62 10.43 -9.33 12.04
C ARG A 62 11.73 -9.51 11.25
N ARG A 63 12.17 -8.49 10.50
CA ARG A 63 13.50 -8.42 9.89
C ARG A 63 14.30 -7.35 10.65
N PRO A 64 15.11 -7.71 11.67
CA PRO A 64 15.57 -6.78 12.69
C PRO A 64 16.33 -5.57 12.12
N PHE A 65 17.28 -5.80 11.21
CA PHE A 65 18.05 -4.72 10.60
C PHE A 65 17.17 -3.73 9.80
N SER A 66 16.38 -4.24 8.86
CA SER A 66 15.51 -3.38 8.04
C SER A 66 14.37 -2.75 8.84
N GLY A 67 13.90 -3.44 9.89
CA GLY A 67 12.84 -2.97 10.75
C GLY A 67 13.31 -1.84 11.65
N PHE A 68 14.48 -1.97 12.27
CA PHE A 68 15.08 -0.91 13.09
C PHE A 68 15.28 0.38 12.30
N LEU A 69 15.88 0.28 11.10
CA LEU A 69 16.05 1.44 10.22
C LEU A 69 14.71 2.08 9.85
N HIS A 70 13.70 1.27 9.53
CA HIS A 70 12.37 1.80 9.20
C HIS A 70 11.69 2.48 10.39
N VAL A 71 11.90 1.99 11.62
CA VAL A 71 11.36 2.64 12.83
C VAL A 71 11.95 4.03 13.02
N ILE A 72 13.25 4.23 12.73
CA ILE A 72 13.86 5.57 12.76
C ILE A 72 13.17 6.50 11.77
N VAL A 73 12.98 6.06 10.52
CA VAL A 73 12.28 6.86 9.49
C VAL A 73 10.84 7.14 9.90
N TYR A 74 10.14 6.15 10.44
CA TYR A 74 8.76 6.29 10.89
C TYR A 74 8.62 7.30 12.05
N VAL A 75 9.46 7.19 13.08
CA VAL A 75 9.47 8.11 14.22
C VAL A 75 9.85 9.51 13.76
N GLY A 76 10.88 9.63 12.92
CA GLY A 76 11.29 10.88 12.30
C GLY A 76 10.14 11.53 11.55
N PHE A 77 9.47 10.78 10.66
CA PHE A 77 8.31 11.26 9.92
C PHE A 77 7.20 11.74 10.84
N VAL A 78 6.74 10.94 11.81
CA VAL A 78 5.63 11.31 12.69
C VAL A 78 5.95 12.56 13.53
N ILE A 79 7.16 12.64 14.08
CA ILE A 79 7.55 13.72 14.99
C ILE A 79 7.86 15.02 14.21
N ILE A 80 8.59 14.95 13.09
CA ILE A 80 8.97 16.13 12.29
C ILE A 80 7.73 16.80 11.66
N ASN A 81 6.61 16.10 11.47
CA ASN A 81 5.37 16.75 11.00
C ASN A 81 4.86 17.85 11.94
N ILE A 82 5.24 17.85 13.22
CA ILE A 82 4.93 18.94 14.16
C ILE A 82 5.71 20.21 13.75
N GLU A 83 6.96 20.09 13.32
CA GLU A 83 7.76 21.20 12.77
C GLU A 83 7.20 21.69 11.44
N VAL A 84 6.74 20.78 10.58
CA VAL A 84 6.08 21.15 9.31
C VAL A 84 4.86 22.03 9.58
N LEU A 85 4.11 21.77 10.66
CA LEU A 85 3.01 22.64 11.07
C LEU A 85 3.49 24.05 11.42
N GLU A 86 4.62 24.19 12.14
CA GLU A 86 5.23 25.49 12.42
C GLU A 86 5.62 26.22 11.13
N ILE A 87 6.33 25.54 10.22
CA ILE A 87 6.75 26.06 8.92
C ILE A 87 5.56 26.56 8.10
N VAL A 88 4.46 25.81 8.08
CA VAL A 88 3.23 26.21 7.36
C VAL A 88 2.61 27.45 7.99
N ILE A 89 2.53 27.53 9.32
CA ILE A 89 1.97 28.70 10.01
C ILE A 89 2.85 29.93 9.77
N ASP A 90 4.17 29.79 9.86
CA ASP A 90 5.14 30.84 9.56
C ASP A 90 5.01 31.35 8.13
N GLY A 91 4.82 30.45 7.16
CA GLY A 91 4.59 30.82 5.77
C GLY A 91 3.29 31.61 5.54
N LEU A 92 2.22 31.27 6.27
CA LEU A 92 0.93 31.96 6.16
C LEU A 92 0.95 33.32 6.86
N LEU A 93 1.48 33.38 8.08
CA LEU A 93 1.44 34.58 8.92
C LEU A 93 2.64 35.51 8.71
N GLY A 94 3.70 35.05 8.04
CA GLY A 94 4.94 35.81 7.83
C GLY A 94 5.75 35.92 9.11
N THR A 95 5.56 34.97 10.03
CA THR A 95 6.29 34.85 11.28
C THR A 95 7.55 34.00 11.08
N HIS A 96 8.36 33.92 12.13
CA HIS A 96 9.54 33.07 12.18
C HIS A 96 9.57 32.39 13.54
N ARG A 97 9.51 31.05 13.54
CA ARG A 97 9.54 30.21 14.75
C ARG A 97 8.43 30.59 15.73
N ILE A 98 7.20 30.67 15.23
CA ILE A 98 6.05 31.17 16.00
C ILE A 98 5.85 30.43 17.35
N PHE A 99 6.12 29.13 17.43
CA PHE A 99 5.92 28.36 18.65
C PHE A 99 6.87 28.76 19.77
N GLN A 100 8.02 29.37 19.47
CA GLN A 100 8.94 29.89 20.48
C GLN A 100 8.26 30.87 21.45
N ASN A 101 7.24 31.60 21.01
CA ASN A 101 6.50 32.55 21.85
C ASN A 101 5.37 31.92 22.69
N PHE A 102 4.96 30.69 22.37
CA PHE A 102 3.79 30.03 22.98
C PHE A 102 4.16 28.93 23.97
N ILE A 103 5.35 28.34 23.85
CA ILE A 103 5.83 27.29 24.75
C ILE A 103 7.09 27.73 25.49
N SER A 104 7.40 27.06 26.61
CA SER A 104 8.58 27.42 27.40
C SER A 104 9.86 27.25 26.57
N ALA A 105 10.81 28.17 26.75
CA ALA A 105 12.06 28.16 25.99
C ALA A 105 12.81 26.83 26.09
N SER A 106 12.81 26.19 27.26
CA SER A 106 13.45 24.88 27.46
C SER A 106 12.75 23.75 26.71
N PHE A 107 11.41 23.77 26.65
CA PHE A 107 10.65 22.76 25.92
C PHE A 107 10.78 22.95 24.41
N TYR A 108 10.76 24.20 23.93
CA TYR A 108 11.02 24.53 22.52
C TYR A 108 12.42 24.08 22.10
N ALA A 109 13.45 24.38 22.91
CA ALA A 109 14.82 23.92 22.66
C ALA A 109 14.92 22.39 22.54
N PHE A 110 14.27 21.67 23.44
CA PHE A 110 14.21 20.21 23.43
C PHE A 110 13.52 19.68 22.16
N LEU A 111 12.41 20.30 21.76
CA LEU A 111 11.65 19.92 20.59
C LEU A 111 12.46 20.11 19.30
N ILE A 112 13.05 21.29 19.11
CA ILE A 112 13.88 21.58 17.93
C ILE A 112 15.14 20.71 17.90
N ALA A 113 15.82 20.51 19.05
CA ALA A 113 16.94 19.59 19.14
C ALA A 113 16.56 18.16 18.72
N THR A 114 15.36 17.72 19.11
CA THR A 114 14.83 16.42 18.72
C THR A 114 14.60 16.35 17.20
N PHE A 115 14.02 17.39 16.59
CA PHE A 115 13.83 17.46 15.15
C PHE A 115 15.15 17.44 14.38
N GLU A 116 16.18 18.17 14.84
CA GLU A 116 17.51 18.17 14.22
C GLU A 116 18.15 16.78 14.24
N ILE A 117 18.15 16.13 15.41
CA ILE A 117 18.71 14.79 15.58
C ILE A 117 17.96 13.79 14.68
N LEU A 118 16.62 13.85 14.69
CA LEU A 118 15.81 12.96 13.85
C LEU A 118 16.03 13.22 12.36
N ALA A 119 16.13 14.47 11.91
CA ALA A 119 16.40 14.80 10.51
C ALA A 119 17.75 14.24 10.05
N ALA A 120 18.79 14.37 10.87
CA ALA A 120 20.11 13.79 10.60
C ALA A 120 20.06 12.25 10.55
N LEU A 121 19.39 11.62 11.51
CA LEU A 121 19.21 10.17 11.54
C LEU A 121 18.43 9.66 10.33
N VAL A 122 17.33 10.33 9.96
CA VAL A 122 16.55 10.02 8.76
C VAL A 122 17.45 10.12 7.55
N PHE A 123 18.19 11.22 7.36
CA PHE A 123 19.12 11.39 6.24
C PHE A 123 20.12 10.23 6.11
N VAL A 124 20.75 9.83 7.22
CA VAL A 124 21.68 8.68 7.26
C VAL A 124 20.95 7.40 6.87
N VAL A 125 19.77 7.13 7.44
CA VAL A 125 19.02 5.90 7.19
C VAL A 125 18.53 5.81 5.75
N VAL A 126 18.00 6.89 5.17
CA VAL A 126 17.52 6.87 3.78
C VAL A 126 18.69 6.73 2.81
N THR A 127 19.87 7.27 3.14
CA THR A 127 21.11 7.04 2.40
C THR A 127 21.52 5.56 2.45
N LEU A 128 21.41 4.91 3.62
CA LEU A 128 21.66 3.48 3.77
C LEU A 128 20.65 2.65 2.98
N PHE A 129 19.37 3.00 2.98
CA PHE A 129 18.35 2.33 2.18
C PHE A 129 18.59 2.49 0.67
N TRP A 130 18.95 3.70 0.23
CA TRP A 130 19.26 3.99 -1.17
C TRP A 130 20.48 3.19 -1.63
N THR A 131 21.54 3.18 -0.82
CA THR A 131 22.76 2.42 -1.09
C THR A 131 22.48 0.91 -1.12
N ARG A 132 21.76 0.39 -0.11
CA ARG A 132 21.38 -1.02 -0.04
C ARG A 132 20.52 -1.44 -1.23
N ARG A 133 19.60 -0.59 -1.67
CA ARG A 133 18.71 -0.87 -2.80
C ARG A 133 19.46 -0.95 -4.12
N ASN A 134 20.45 -0.09 -4.33
CA ASN A 134 21.14 0.04 -5.61
C ASN A 134 22.44 -0.78 -5.70
N LEU A 135 23.13 -1.04 -4.59
CA LEU A 135 24.43 -1.73 -4.57
C LEU A 135 24.37 -3.19 -4.06
N ALA A 136 23.42 -3.54 -3.18
CA ALA A 136 23.45 -4.85 -2.49
C ALA A 136 22.85 -6.03 -3.29
N ASN A 137 22.51 -5.84 -4.58
CA ASN A 137 22.06 -6.88 -5.52
C ASN A 137 21.02 -7.87 -4.93
N ILE A 138 20.01 -7.36 -4.24
CA ILE A 138 19.02 -8.18 -3.54
C ILE A 138 18.08 -8.83 -4.57
N LYS A 139 18.02 -10.17 -4.62
CA LYS A 139 17.24 -10.96 -5.59
C LYS A 139 15.82 -10.44 -5.85
N ARG A 140 15.05 -10.13 -4.81
CA ARG A 140 13.66 -9.63 -4.94
C ARG A 140 13.52 -8.25 -5.60
N PHE A 141 14.61 -7.48 -5.67
CA PHE A 141 14.67 -6.19 -6.37
C PHE A 141 15.25 -6.30 -7.79
N LEU A 142 15.76 -7.48 -8.16
CA LEU A 142 16.28 -7.80 -9.50
C LEU A 142 15.28 -8.61 -10.33
N SER A 143 14.11 -8.91 -9.79
CA SER A 143 13.10 -9.72 -10.47
C SER A 143 12.48 -8.97 -11.66
N PRO A 144 11.92 -9.69 -12.66
CA PRO A 144 11.44 -9.08 -13.90
C PRO A 144 10.43 -7.96 -13.71
N GLU A 145 9.50 -8.11 -12.76
CA GLU A 145 8.45 -7.12 -12.46
C GLU A 145 8.97 -5.84 -11.80
N MET A 146 10.24 -5.82 -11.35
CA MET A 146 10.86 -4.62 -10.78
C MET A 146 11.58 -3.75 -11.81
N LYS A 147 11.63 -4.15 -13.09
CA LYS A 147 12.27 -3.35 -14.15
C LYS A 147 11.44 -2.10 -14.45
N GLY A 148 12.12 -0.97 -14.72
CA GLY A 148 11.45 0.29 -15.08
C GLY A 148 10.90 1.06 -13.87
N TRP A 149 9.62 1.44 -13.93
CA TRP A 149 8.95 2.33 -12.98
C TRP A 149 9.06 1.88 -11.51
N PRO A 150 8.77 0.63 -11.13
CA PRO A 150 8.85 0.16 -9.73
C PRO A 150 10.23 0.35 -9.10
N LYS A 151 11.32 0.20 -9.87
CA LYS A 151 12.67 0.47 -9.37
C LYS A 151 12.89 1.97 -9.18
N MET A 152 12.55 2.76 -10.20
CA MET A 152 12.74 4.21 -10.23
C MET A 152 11.95 4.93 -9.14
N ASP A 153 10.67 4.58 -8.96
CA ASP A 153 9.79 5.16 -7.93
C ASP A 153 10.42 5.08 -6.52
N GLY A 154 10.91 3.90 -6.14
CA GLY A 154 11.59 3.75 -4.84
C GLY A 154 12.89 4.56 -4.70
N ASN A 155 13.58 4.85 -5.81
CA ASN A 155 14.77 5.71 -5.78
C ASN A 155 14.40 7.19 -5.73
N ILE A 156 13.33 7.60 -6.42
CA ILE A 156 12.79 8.97 -6.40
C ILE A 156 12.36 9.32 -4.98
N ILE A 157 11.61 8.44 -4.30
CA ILE A 157 11.17 8.63 -2.91
C ILE A 157 12.36 8.89 -1.98
N LEU A 158 13.36 7.99 -2.00
CA LEU A 158 14.54 8.11 -1.14
C LEU A 158 15.35 9.38 -1.47
N TYR A 159 15.38 9.77 -2.74
CA TYR A 159 16.04 11.02 -3.15
C TYR A 159 15.30 12.26 -2.64
N PHE A 160 13.97 12.31 -2.74
CA PHE A 160 13.15 13.37 -2.15
C PHE A 160 13.40 13.48 -0.64
N GLU A 161 13.38 12.35 0.08
CA GLU A 161 13.66 12.33 1.52
C GLU A 161 15.06 12.87 1.85
N MET A 162 16.09 12.46 1.09
CA MET A 162 17.44 13.00 1.25
C MET A 162 17.50 14.52 1.03
N VAL A 163 16.89 15.00 -0.05
CA VAL A 163 16.87 16.43 -0.40
C VAL A 163 16.12 17.25 0.65
N LEU A 164 14.95 16.79 1.10
CA LEU A 164 14.16 17.49 2.11
C LEU A 164 14.90 17.56 3.45
N MET A 165 15.49 16.47 3.93
CA MET A 165 16.29 16.51 5.17
C MET A 165 17.52 17.41 5.03
N THR A 166 18.15 17.45 3.86
CA THR A 166 19.27 18.37 3.60
C THR A 166 18.82 19.83 3.65
N LEU A 167 17.73 20.17 2.95
CA LEU A 167 17.18 21.52 2.93
C LEU A 167 16.78 21.98 4.34
N PHE A 168 16.17 21.09 5.14
CA PHE A 168 15.84 21.36 6.54
C PHE A 168 17.08 21.70 7.39
N LEU A 169 18.13 20.88 7.30
CA LEU A 169 19.37 21.13 8.06
C LEU A 169 20.13 22.36 7.57
N VAL A 170 20.13 22.63 6.26
CA VAL A 170 20.74 23.83 5.68
C VAL A 170 19.98 25.08 6.12
N MET A 171 18.66 25.07 6.05
CA MET A 171 17.81 26.16 6.52
C MET A 171 18.16 26.53 7.97
N ASN A 172 18.21 25.54 8.87
CA ASN A 172 18.61 25.76 10.26
C ASN A 172 20.05 26.26 10.40
N ALA A 173 21.01 25.70 9.65
CA ALA A 173 22.42 26.10 9.72
C ALA A 173 22.66 27.55 9.28
N THR A 174 21.83 28.05 8.36
CA THR A 174 21.93 29.41 7.82
C THR A 174 21.01 30.44 8.49
N ASP A 175 20.15 30.00 9.41
CA ASP A 175 19.35 30.87 10.28
C ASP A 175 20.24 31.44 11.39
N THR A 176 20.79 32.64 11.15
CA THR A 176 21.73 33.29 12.09
C THR A 176 21.11 33.53 13.45
N SER A 177 19.82 33.88 13.51
CA SER A 177 19.11 34.15 14.76
C SER A 177 18.98 32.91 15.63
N PHE A 178 18.74 31.76 14.99
CA PHE A 178 18.68 30.47 15.65
C PHE A 178 20.07 29.98 16.10
N GLN A 179 21.09 30.13 15.25
CA GLN A 179 22.46 29.71 15.58
C GLN A 179 23.05 30.53 16.73
N GLU A 180 22.86 31.85 16.75
CA GLU A 180 23.31 32.74 17.83
C GLU A 180 22.55 32.48 19.14
N GLY A 181 21.26 32.11 19.04
CA GLY A 181 20.45 31.76 20.20
C GLY A 181 20.98 30.53 20.94
N GLY A 182 21.59 29.57 20.25
CA GLY A 182 22.12 28.33 20.86
C GLY A 182 21.03 27.38 21.39
N ILE A 183 19.78 27.58 20.97
CA ILE A 183 18.59 26.92 21.51
C ILE A 183 18.17 25.80 20.54
N GLY A 184 18.61 24.57 20.79
CA GLY A 184 18.15 23.42 20.01
C GLY A 184 18.96 23.14 18.72
N ASN A 185 20.22 23.56 18.75
CA ASN A 185 21.34 23.43 17.80
C ASN A 185 22.08 22.16 17.38
N PRO A 186 21.77 20.96 17.91
CA PRO A 186 22.80 19.95 18.14
C PRO A 186 23.45 19.45 16.84
N ILE A 187 22.80 19.60 15.69
CA ILE A 187 23.32 19.12 14.41
C ILE A 187 23.74 20.28 13.50
N SER A 188 22.86 21.26 13.28
CA SER A 188 23.09 22.29 12.26
C SER A 188 24.30 23.17 12.57
N GLN A 189 24.69 23.31 13.84
CA GLN A 189 25.91 24.01 14.26
C GLN A 189 27.18 23.48 13.56
N PHE A 190 27.23 22.18 13.23
CA PHE A 190 28.37 21.56 12.56
C PHE A 190 28.40 21.87 11.05
N LEU A 191 27.30 22.34 10.49
CA LEU A 191 27.20 22.75 9.09
C LEU A 191 27.53 24.24 8.90
N VAL A 192 27.44 25.06 9.95
CA VAL A 192 27.75 26.50 9.92
C VAL A 192 29.11 26.82 9.26
N PRO A 193 30.21 26.08 9.54
CA PRO A 193 31.50 26.36 8.91
C PRO A 193 31.49 26.28 7.38
N LEU A 194 30.57 25.50 6.78
CA LEU A 194 30.43 25.41 5.31
C LEU A 194 29.96 26.72 4.68
N PHE A 195 29.35 27.59 5.47
CA PHE A 195 28.78 28.87 5.03
C PHE A 195 29.54 30.10 5.57
N GLY A 196 30.69 29.89 6.23
CA GLY A 196 31.43 30.97 6.92
C GLY A 196 31.99 32.07 6.01
N SER A 197 32.03 31.86 4.69
CA SER A 197 32.45 32.87 3.70
C SER A 197 31.32 33.79 3.23
N PHE A 198 30.06 33.51 3.59
CA PHE A 198 28.91 34.31 3.17
C PHE A 198 28.67 35.48 4.12
N SER A 199 28.20 36.60 3.57
CA SER A 199 27.70 37.72 4.38
C SER A 199 26.38 37.34 5.07
N VAL A 200 25.99 38.09 6.10
CA VAL A 200 24.69 37.90 6.78
C VAL A 200 23.52 37.93 5.79
N GLY A 201 23.55 38.84 4.81
CA GLY A 201 22.54 38.89 3.74
C GLY A 201 22.58 37.65 2.83
N GLY A 202 23.77 37.09 2.58
CA GLY A 202 23.92 35.83 1.85
C GLY A 202 23.37 34.63 2.62
N LEU A 203 23.64 34.53 3.93
CA LEU A 203 23.08 33.50 4.80
C LEU A 203 21.55 33.55 4.84
N HIS A 204 20.97 34.74 5.01
CA HIS A 204 19.52 34.92 4.98
C HIS A 204 18.92 34.53 3.63
N ALA A 205 19.59 34.82 2.51
CA ALA A 205 19.13 34.40 1.19
C ALA A 205 19.14 32.87 1.04
N ILE A 206 20.17 32.19 1.55
CA ILE A 206 20.26 30.72 1.55
C ILE A 206 19.16 30.13 2.43
N GLU A 207 18.96 30.65 3.64
CA GLU A 207 17.91 30.23 4.57
C GLU A 207 16.53 30.30 3.91
N ARG A 208 16.17 31.46 3.34
CA ARG A 208 14.88 31.65 2.67
C ARG A 208 14.72 30.73 1.46
N THR A 209 15.80 30.53 0.70
CA THR A 209 15.79 29.65 -0.47
C THR A 209 15.56 28.20 -0.03
N ALA A 210 16.28 27.74 0.99
CA ALA A 210 16.14 26.40 1.55
C ALA A 210 14.73 26.19 2.12
N TRP A 211 14.18 27.17 2.84
CA TRP A 211 12.80 27.16 3.35
C TRP A 211 11.78 26.99 2.21
N TRP A 212 11.88 27.79 1.15
CA TRP A 212 10.96 27.72 -0.01
C TRP A 212 11.06 26.39 -0.74
N PHE A 213 12.28 25.92 -1.05
CA PHE A 213 12.46 24.63 -1.72
C PHE A 213 11.99 23.48 -0.84
N HIS A 214 12.17 23.57 0.48
CA HIS A 214 11.70 22.55 1.41
C HIS A 214 10.18 22.46 1.40
N ILE A 215 9.47 23.56 1.63
CA ILE A 215 8.01 23.52 1.75
C ILE A 215 7.31 23.26 0.42
N LEU A 216 7.80 23.83 -0.69
CA LEU A 216 7.33 23.47 -2.03
C LEU A 216 7.66 22.02 -2.38
N GLY A 217 8.84 21.54 -1.97
CA GLY A 217 9.24 20.15 -2.10
C GLY A 217 8.30 19.20 -1.36
N ILE A 218 7.86 19.54 -0.15
CA ILE A 218 6.83 18.80 0.61
C ILE A 218 5.51 18.77 -0.18
N LEU A 219 5.04 19.90 -0.71
CA LEU A 219 3.78 19.95 -1.47
C LEU A 219 3.85 19.14 -2.77
N VAL A 220 5.00 19.14 -3.45
CA VAL A 220 5.25 18.30 -4.62
C VAL A 220 5.27 16.83 -4.22
N PHE A 221 5.99 16.46 -3.15
CA PHE A 221 6.08 15.08 -2.69
C PHE A 221 4.73 14.54 -2.20
N LEU A 222 3.92 15.38 -1.52
CA LEU A 222 2.54 15.07 -1.14
C LEU A 222 1.69 14.65 -2.33
N ASN A 223 1.81 15.37 -3.45
CA ASN A 223 1.07 15.05 -4.67
C ASN A 223 1.68 13.89 -5.46
N TYR A 224 2.98 13.65 -5.31
CA TYR A 224 3.63 12.46 -5.84
C TYR A 224 3.14 11.17 -5.17
N LEU A 225 2.69 11.23 -3.91
CA LEU A 225 2.18 10.06 -3.18
C LEU A 225 1.16 9.26 -4.00
N PHE A 226 0.25 9.94 -4.69
CA PHE A 226 -0.80 9.32 -5.49
C PHE A 226 -0.28 8.34 -6.55
N TYR A 227 0.87 8.63 -7.15
CA TYR A 227 1.47 7.84 -8.25
C TYR A 227 2.55 6.85 -7.76
N SER A 228 2.79 6.80 -6.46
CA SER A 228 3.97 6.15 -5.88
C SER A 228 3.60 5.05 -4.91
N LYS A 229 4.52 4.12 -4.66
CA LYS A 229 4.39 3.14 -3.57
C LYS A 229 4.42 3.78 -2.17
N HIS A 230 4.78 5.07 -2.05
CA HIS A 230 4.76 5.78 -0.77
C HIS A 230 3.32 6.06 -0.29
N LEU A 231 2.30 5.90 -1.14
CA LEU A 231 0.88 5.96 -0.77
C LEU A 231 0.51 5.07 0.43
N HIS A 232 1.30 4.02 0.70
CA HIS A 232 1.13 3.14 1.85
C HIS A 232 1.11 3.88 3.19
N ILE A 233 1.74 5.06 3.33
CA ILE A 233 1.68 5.83 4.57
C ILE A 233 0.25 6.28 4.93
N LEU A 234 -0.64 6.36 3.93
CA LEU A 234 -2.05 6.68 4.11
C LEU A 234 -2.89 5.40 4.19
N LEU A 235 -2.74 4.52 3.20
CA LEU A 235 -3.64 3.38 3.03
C LEU A 235 -3.33 2.18 3.95
N ALA A 236 -2.12 2.10 4.54
CA ALA A 236 -1.82 1.04 5.51
C ALA A 236 -2.76 1.04 6.72
N PHE A 237 -3.26 2.21 7.15
CA PHE A 237 -4.20 2.33 8.25
C PHE A 237 -5.54 1.64 7.95
N PRO A 238 -6.33 2.08 6.94
CA PRO A 238 -7.58 1.39 6.60
C PRO A 238 -7.34 -0.07 6.17
N ASN A 239 -6.24 -0.37 5.47
CA ASN A 239 -5.96 -1.73 5.04
C ASN A 239 -5.76 -2.70 6.22
N THR A 240 -4.97 -2.30 7.23
CA THR A 240 -4.75 -3.13 8.42
C THR A 240 -6.01 -3.22 9.29
N PHE A 241 -6.87 -2.20 9.32
CA PHE A 241 -8.18 -2.28 9.97
C PHE A 241 -9.10 -3.31 9.30
N PHE A 242 -9.21 -3.27 7.96
CA PHE A 242 -10.05 -4.20 7.18
C PHE A 242 -9.37 -5.54 6.84
N ALA A 243 -8.23 -5.85 7.46
CA ALA A 243 -7.54 -7.11 7.26
C ALA A 243 -8.44 -8.32 7.58
N ASN A 244 -8.17 -9.45 6.93
CA ASN A 244 -8.88 -10.70 7.21
C ASN A 244 -8.41 -11.26 8.58
N LEU A 245 -9.35 -11.33 9.53
CA LEU A 245 -9.13 -11.83 10.89
C LEU A 245 -9.39 -13.34 11.03
N ASN A 246 -9.98 -13.98 10.03
CA ASN A 246 -10.22 -15.41 10.05
C ASN A 246 -8.89 -16.20 10.04
N PRO A 247 -8.90 -17.46 10.52
CA PRO A 247 -7.81 -18.39 10.37
C PRO A 247 -7.16 -18.35 8.98
N LYS A 248 -5.83 -18.32 8.97
CA LYS A 248 -5.06 -18.27 7.74
C LYS A 248 -5.32 -19.53 6.93
N GLY A 249 -5.72 -19.35 5.67
CA GLY A 249 -6.04 -20.43 4.74
C GLY A 249 -7.52 -20.80 4.71
N GLN A 250 -8.35 -20.20 5.59
CA GLN A 250 -9.80 -20.37 5.49
C GLN A 250 -10.34 -19.65 4.26
N PHE A 251 -10.99 -20.40 3.37
CA PHE A 251 -11.69 -19.86 2.21
C PHE A 251 -13.17 -19.62 2.53
N ASN A 252 -13.77 -18.65 1.84
CA ASN A 252 -15.21 -18.48 1.85
C ASN A 252 -15.88 -19.52 0.95
N ASN A 253 -17.13 -19.85 1.29
CA ASN A 253 -18.05 -20.51 0.37
C ASN A 253 -18.83 -19.43 -0.38
N LEU A 254 -19.21 -19.72 -1.62
CA LEU A 254 -20.06 -18.83 -2.40
C LEU A 254 -21.49 -18.96 -1.89
N ALA A 255 -22.09 -17.85 -1.47
CA ALA A 255 -23.43 -17.85 -0.90
C ALA A 255 -24.48 -18.32 -1.92
N SER A 256 -24.35 -17.88 -3.17
CA SER A 256 -25.18 -18.33 -4.30
C SER A 256 -25.18 -19.84 -4.45
N VAL A 257 -23.99 -20.45 -4.56
CA VAL A 257 -23.84 -21.92 -4.65
C VAL A 257 -24.35 -22.61 -3.39
N THR A 258 -24.09 -22.05 -2.21
CA THR A 258 -24.56 -22.63 -0.93
C THR A 258 -26.08 -22.65 -0.85
N ASN A 259 -26.75 -21.59 -1.32
CA ASN A 259 -28.20 -21.49 -1.33
C ASN A 259 -28.80 -22.48 -2.33
N GLU A 260 -28.21 -22.60 -3.53
CA GLU A 260 -28.63 -23.57 -4.54
C GLU A 260 -28.50 -25.01 -4.03
N VAL A 261 -27.35 -25.36 -3.44
CA VAL A 261 -27.14 -26.70 -2.86
C VAL A 261 -28.13 -26.96 -1.72
N LYS A 262 -28.42 -25.98 -0.86
CA LYS A 262 -29.42 -26.13 0.20
C LYS A 262 -30.81 -26.37 -0.37
N LEU A 263 -31.18 -25.68 -1.45
CA LEU A 263 -32.46 -25.87 -2.13
C LEU A 263 -32.55 -27.27 -2.73
N MET A 264 -31.48 -27.76 -3.37
CA MET A 264 -31.41 -29.14 -3.89
C MET A 264 -31.47 -30.22 -2.78
N MET A 265 -31.03 -29.89 -1.57
CA MET A 265 -31.04 -30.79 -0.42
C MET A 265 -32.30 -30.66 0.44
N ASP A 266 -33.18 -29.70 0.15
CA ASP A 266 -34.42 -29.48 0.90
C ASP A 266 -35.49 -30.46 0.39
N PRO A 267 -35.91 -31.45 1.20
CA PRO A 267 -36.92 -32.42 0.79
C PRO A 267 -38.32 -31.80 0.58
N ASP A 268 -38.54 -30.59 1.11
CA ASP A 268 -39.80 -29.87 1.01
C ASP A 268 -39.79 -28.82 -0.12
N ALA A 269 -38.67 -28.65 -0.83
CA ALA A 269 -38.57 -27.73 -1.96
C ALA A 269 -39.42 -28.23 -3.14
N ASP A 270 -40.29 -27.37 -3.67
CA ASP A 270 -41.05 -27.63 -4.89
C ASP A 270 -40.18 -27.31 -6.12
N PRO A 271 -39.71 -28.32 -6.88
CA PRO A 271 -38.86 -28.10 -8.05
C PRO A 271 -39.61 -27.47 -9.24
N TYR A 272 -40.94 -27.30 -9.14
CA TYR A 272 -41.78 -26.66 -10.14
C TYR A 272 -42.31 -25.29 -9.70
N ALA A 273 -41.89 -24.78 -8.55
CA ALA A 273 -42.22 -23.42 -8.13
C ALA A 273 -41.73 -22.42 -9.20
N ALA A 274 -42.67 -21.74 -9.84
CA ALA A 274 -42.32 -20.69 -10.79
C ALA A 274 -41.54 -19.59 -10.05
N PRO A 275 -40.42 -19.09 -10.61
CA PRO A 275 -39.71 -17.96 -10.02
C PRO A 275 -40.70 -16.81 -9.85
N ASP A 276 -40.67 -16.19 -8.67
CA ASP A 276 -41.60 -15.13 -8.31
C ASP A 276 -41.54 -14.02 -9.38
N THR A 277 -42.66 -13.78 -10.06
CA THR A 277 -42.76 -12.84 -11.20
C THR A 277 -42.47 -11.38 -10.85
N GLY A 278 -42.16 -11.09 -9.58
CA GLY A 278 -41.74 -9.79 -9.07
C GLY A 278 -40.32 -9.74 -8.50
N ALA A 279 -39.55 -10.82 -8.52
CA ALA A 279 -38.11 -10.76 -8.30
C ALA A 279 -37.49 -10.23 -9.58
N ASP A 280 -36.89 -9.03 -9.53
CA ASP A 280 -36.08 -8.50 -10.63
C ASP A 280 -35.20 -9.64 -11.17
N GLU A 281 -35.17 -9.85 -12.49
CA GLU A 281 -34.25 -10.80 -13.14
C GLU A 281 -32.81 -10.33 -12.84
N GLU A 282 -32.32 -10.65 -11.63
CA GLU A 282 -30.96 -10.36 -11.21
C GLU A 282 -30.07 -11.20 -12.12
N ILE A 283 -29.40 -10.53 -13.05
CA ILE A 283 -28.37 -11.12 -13.91
C ILE A 283 -27.46 -11.95 -12.99
N PRO A 284 -27.32 -13.27 -13.23
CA PRO A 284 -26.53 -14.13 -12.37
C PRO A 284 -25.15 -13.52 -12.13
N GLU A 285 -24.79 -13.30 -10.88
CA GLU A 285 -23.47 -12.78 -10.54
C GLU A 285 -22.40 -13.74 -11.07
N LYS A 286 -21.47 -13.20 -11.87
CA LYS A 286 -20.29 -13.92 -12.33
C LYS A 286 -19.57 -14.59 -11.15
N PHE A 287 -19.26 -15.87 -11.31
CA PHE A 287 -18.50 -16.63 -10.33
C PHE A 287 -17.02 -16.25 -10.38
N GLY A 288 -16.49 -15.74 -9.26
CA GLY A 288 -15.09 -15.33 -9.18
C GLY A 288 -14.83 -13.97 -9.85
N ALA A 289 -13.62 -13.78 -10.39
CA ALA A 289 -13.19 -12.52 -10.99
C ALA A 289 -12.39 -12.70 -12.28
N SER A 290 -12.82 -12.00 -13.33
CA SER A 290 -12.12 -11.90 -14.62
C SER A 290 -11.39 -10.56 -14.76
N ASP A 291 -11.96 -9.49 -14.21
CA ASP A 291 -11.37 -8.14 -14.20
C ASP A 291 -11.48 -7.49 -12.81
N VAL A 292 -10.86 -6.32 -12.63
CA VAL A 292 -10.82 -5.57 -11.35
C VAL A 292 -12.19 -5.16 -10.82
N LEU A 293 -13.19 -5.01 -11.70
CA LEU A 293 -14.58 -4.68 -11.31
C LEU A 293 -15.29 -5.87 -10.64
N ASP A 294 -14.85 -7.10 -10.89
CA ASP A 294 -15.38 -8.29 -10.24
C ASP A 294 -14.82 -8.49 -8.83
N LEU A 295 -13.68 -7.85 -8.51
CA LEU A 295 -13.03 -7.93 -7.20
C LEU A 295 -13.79 -7.11 -6.15
N ASN A 296 -13.67 -7.48 -4.89
CA ASN A 296 -14.24 -6.70 -3.80
C ASN A 296 -13.38 -5.48 -3.43
N LYS A 297 -14.01 -4.47 -2.83
CA LYS A 297 -13.35 -3.22 -2.41
C LYS A 297 -12.09 -3.41 -1.56
N ILE A 298 -12.00 -4.49 -0.77
CA ILE A 298 -10.83 -4.74 0.08
C ILE A 298 -9.66 -5.33 -0.71
N GLN A 299 -9.93 -6.10 -1.75
CA GLN A 299 -8.91 -6.54 -2.72
C GLN A 299 -8.32 -5.35 -3.48
N LEU A 300 -9.16 -4.39 -3.88
CA LEU A 300 -8.70 -3.16 -4.53
C LEU A 300 -7.91 -2.25 -3.59
N LEU A 301 -8.36 -2.09 -2.34
CA LEU A 301 -7.62 -1.37 -1.29
C LEU A 301 -6.24 -2.02 -1.06
N ASN A 302 -6.20 -3.35 -1.00
CA ASN A 302 -4.96 -4.12 -0.88
C ASN A 302 -3.99 -3.81 -2.03
N ALA A 303 -4.47 -3.68 -3.26
CA ALA A 303 -3.65 -3.38 -4.44
C ALA A 303 -3.02 -1.98 -4.35
N TYR A 304 -3.80 -0.95 -4.02
CA TYR A 304 -3.29 0.40 -3.80
C TYR A 304 -2.36 0.52 -2.59
N THR A 305 -2.51 -0.35 -1.57
CA THR A 305 -1.66 -0.35 -0.38
C THR A 305 -0.32 -1.07 -0.59
N CYS A 306 -0.15 -1.80 -1.70
CA CYS A 306 1.05 -2.58 -1.97
C CYS A 306 2.32 -1.71 -1.99
N THR A 307 3.26 -2.02 -1.10
CA THR A 307 4.55 -1.30 -1.02
C THR A 307 5.61 -1.81 -2.00
N GLU A 308 5.27 -2.83 -2.79
CA GLU A 308 6.18 -3.50 -3.73
C GLU A 308 7.48 -4.05 -3.08
N CYS A 309 7.48 -4.26 -1.76
CA CYS A 309 8.67 -4.66 -1.00
C CYS A 309 9.18 -6.08 -1.33
N GLY A 310 8.32 -6.92 -1.91
CA GLY A 310 8.68 -8.28 -2.36
C GLY A 310 8.88 -9.31 -1.24
N ARG A 311 8.43 -9.04 0.01
CA ARG A 311 8.44 -10.04 1.09
C ARG A 311 7.60 -11.26 0.73
N CYS A 312 6.39 -11.03 0.20
CA CYS A 312 5.49 -12.08 -0.27
C CYS A 312 6.10 -12.93 -1.41
N THR A 313 6.78 -12.30 -2.37
CA THR A 313 7.50 -13.01 -3.45
C THR A 313 8.65 -13.84 -2.90
N SER A 314 9.43 -13.29 -1.97
CA SER A 314 10.60 -13.98 -1.38
C SER A 314 10.21 -15.21 -0.54
N ALA A 315 8.98 -15.25 -0.03
CA ALA A 315 8.45 -16.35 0.77
C ALA A 315 7.56 -17.31 -0.02
N CYS A 316 7.29 -17.03 -1.30
CA CYS A 316 6.42 -17.86 -2.13
C CYS A 316 7.16 -19.12 -2.60
N PRO A 317 6.72 -20.34 -2.23
CA PRO A 317 7.39 -21.59 -2.64
C PRO A 317 7.42 -21.77 -4.16
N ALA A 318 6.37 -21.34 -4.86
CA ALA A 318 6.29 -21.39 -6.31
C ALA A 318 7.34 -20.47 -6.96
N ASN A 319 7.52 -19.25 -6.44
CA ASN A 319 8.52 -18.32 -6.96
C ASN A 319 9.94 -18.83 -6.71
N LEU A 320 10.18 -19.41 -5.52
CA LEU A 320 11.49 -19.97 -5.14
C LEU A 320 11.95 -21.10 -6.06
N THR A 321 11.00 -21.90 -6.58
CA THR A 321 11.26 -22.99 -7.53
C THR A 321 11.29 -22.53 -9.00
N GLY A 322 11.19 -21.23 -9.26
CA GLY A 322 11.30 -20.65 -10.61
C GLY A 322 10.00 -20.63 -11.42
N LYS A 323 8.84 -20.93 -10.80
CA LYS A 323 7.54 -20.74 -11.46
C LYS A 323 7.23 -19.25 -11.63
N LYS A 324 6.34 -18.91 -12.58
CA LYS A 324 6.02 -17.52 -12.93
C LYS A 324 5.35 -16.71 -11.81
N LEU A 325 4.67 -17.37 -10.86
CA LEU A 325 3.94 -16.68 -9.80
C LEU A 325 4.85 -15.77 -8.96
N SER A 326 4.49 -14.49 -8.90
CA SER A 326 4.95 -13.54 -7.89
C SER A 326 3.73 -12.90 -7.24
N PRO A 327 3.44 -13.17 -5.95
CA PRO A 327 2.29 -12.57 -5.26
C PRO A 327 2.36 -11.04 -5.21
N ARG A 328 3.56 -10.45 -5.29
CA ARG A 328 3.73 -9.00 -5.46
C ARG A 328 3.22 -8.54 -6.82
N LYS A 329 3.57 -9.26 -7.90
CA LYS A 329 3.15 -8.93 -9.27
C LYS A 329 1.62 -8.94 -9.37
N ILE A 330 0.95 -9.95 -8.80
CA ILE A 330 -0.53 -9.99 -8.72
C ILE A 330 -1.12 -8.67 -8.19
N MET A 331 -0.56 -8.13 -7.10
CA MET A 331 -1.03 -6.87 -6.53
C MET A 331 -0.70 -5.65 -7.41
N MET A 332 0.47 -5.64 -8.03
CA MET A 332 0.90 -4.56 -8.94
C MET A 332 0.01 -4.52 -10.18
N ASP A 333 -0.19 -5.66 -10.83
CA ASP A 333 -1.04 -5.81 -12.02
C ASP A 333 -2.49 -5.42 -11.71
N THR A 334 -3.01 -5.83 -10.55
CA THR A 334 -4.35 -5.44 -10.09
C THR A 334 -4.45 -3.92 -9.94
N ARG A 335 -3.45 -3.27 -9.32
CA ARG A 335 -3.42 -1.80 -9.18
C ARG A 335 -3.34 -1.13 -10.55
N ASP A 336 -2.43 -1.59 -11.40
CA ASP A 336 -2.18 -0.96 -12.70
C ASP A 336 -3.41 -1.07 -13.61
N ARG A 337 -4.10 -2.22 -13.62
CA ARG A 337 -5.41 -2.37 -14.28
C ARG A 337 -6.48 -1.48 -13.67
N MET A 338 -6.55 -1.37 -12.34
CA MET A 338 -7.50 -0.48 -11.66
C MET A 338 -7.27 1.00 -11.98
N GLU A 339 -6.01 1.42 -12.12
CA GLU A 339 -5.68 2.78 -12.56
C GLU A 339 -6.04 3.01 -14.03
N GLU A 340 -5.87 2.02 -14.90
CA GLU A 340 -6.34 2.09 -16.29
C GLU A 340 -7.86 2.26 -16.38
N VAL A 341 -8.62 1.46 -15.63
CA VAL A 341 -10.08 1.60 -15.50
C VAL A 341 -10.45 2.99 -14.96
N GLY A 342 -9.73 3.48 -13.96
CA GLY A 342 -9.93 4.82 -13.41
C GLY A 342 -9.70 5.94 -14.43
N ARG A 343 -8.67 5.82 -15.27
CA ARG A 343 -8.39 6.77 -16.37
C ARG A 343 -9.44 6.68 -17.47
N ASN A 344 -9.92 5.48 -17.79
CA ASN A 344 -11.01 5.28 -18.74
C ASN A 344 -12.28 6.01 -18.26
N ILE A 345 -12.66 5.84 -16.99
CA ILE A 345 -13.81 6.53 -16.39
C ILE A 345 -13.66 8.05 -16.43
N ASP A 346 -12.46 8.57 -16.13
CA ASP A 346 -12.15 10.00 -16.21
C ASP A 346 -12.36 10.54 -17.64
N ALA A 347 -11.90 9.80 -18.65
CA ALA A 347 -12.01 10.18 -20.06
C ALA A 347 -13.46 10.08 -20.60
N ASN A 348 -14.31 9.27 -19.98
CA ASN A 348 -15.65 8.93 -20.44
C ASN A 348 -16.77 9.52 -19.57
N GLY A 349 -16.53 10.68 -18.95
CA GLY A 349 -17.56 11.43 -18.23
C GLY A 349 -18.08 10.72 -16.98
N GLY A 350 -17.27 9.89 -16.34
CA GLY A 350 -17.64 9.17 -15.10
C GLY A 350 -18.21 7.78 -15.33
N THR A 351 -18.24 7.28 -16.56
CA THR A 351 -18.69 5.92 -16.89
C THR A 351 -17.55 5.09 -17.44
N PHE A 352 -17.47 3.82 -17.04
CA PHE A 352 -16.52 2.89 -17.64
C PHE A 352 -17.00 2.50 -19.03
N LYS A 353 -16.11 2.55 -20.03
CA LYS A 353 -16.34 1.99 -21.35
C LYS A 353 -15.39 0.83 -21.57
N GLU A 354 -15.95 -0.30 -22.00
CA GLU A 354 -15.18 -1.50 -22.37
C GLU A 354 -14.00 -1.14 -23.28
N ASP A 355 -12.80 -1.50 -22.84
CA ASP A 355 -11.53 -1.22 -23.52
C ASP A 355 -10.90 -2.49 -24.11
N GLY A 356 -11.60 -3.62 -24.04
CA GLY A 356 -11.15 -4.91 -24.56
C GLY A 356 -10.02 -5.54 -23.76
N LYS A 357 -9.75 -5.05 -22.54
CA LYS A 357 -8.74 -5.59 -21.64
C LYS A 357 -9.38 -6.21 -20.41
N GLN A 358 -8.73 -7.19 -19.82
CA GLN A 358 -9.13 -7.82 -18.57
C GLN A 358 -7.93 -8.07 -17.67
N LEU A 359 -8.12 -8.07 -16.35
CA LEU A 359 -7.07 -8.44 -15.40
C LEU A 359 -6.51 -9.85 -15.70
N LEU A 360 -7.41 -10.79 -15.99
CA LEU A 360 -7.06 -12.13 -16.46
C LEU A 360 -6.56 -12.07 -17.92
N ASN A 361 -5.53 -12.86 -18.23
CA ASN A 361 -4.89 -13.01 -19.54
C ASN A 361 -4.05 -11.81 -20.00
N ASP A 362 -4.50 -10.55 -19.86
CA ASP A 362 -3.69 -9.40 -20.29
C ASP A 362 -2.61 -9.00 -19.28
N TYR A 363 -2.90 -9.15 -17.98
CA TYR A 363 -1.96 -8.77 -16.91
C TYR A 363 -1.51 -9.99 -16.09
N ILE A 364 -2.47 -10.81 -15.66
CA ILE A 364 -2.24 -12.00 -14.85
C ILE A 364 -2.56 -13.25 -15.68
N LEU A 365 -1.56 -14.11 -15.85
CA LEU A 365 -1.70 -15.32 -16.65
C LEU A 365 -2.28 -16.50 -15.84
N PRO A 366 -3.07 -17.40 -16.46
CA PRO A 366 -3.52 -18.63 -15.82
C PRO A 366 -2.37 -19.48 -15.24
N GLU A 367 -1.20 -19.49 -15.88
CA GLU A 367 -0.01 -20.17 -15.35
C GLU A 367 0.48 -19.60 -14.00
N GLU A 368 0.38 -18.28 -13.80
CA GLU A 368 0.69 -17.64 -12.52
C GLU A 368 -0.33 -18.05 -11.46
N LEU A 369 -1.61 -18.07 -11.83
CA LEU A 369 -2.70 -18.46 -10.95
C LEU A 369 -2.55 -19.92 -10.51
N TRP A 370 -2.37 -20.87 -11.44
CA TRP A 370 -2.27 -22.30 -11.14
C TRP A 370 -0.95 -22.71 -10.47
N ALA A 371 0.10 -21.89 -10.58
CA ALA A 371 1.32 -22.10 -9.80
C ALA A 371 1.15 -21.90 -8.28
N CYS A 372 0.10 -21.21 -7.83
CA CYS A 372 -0.17 -20.98 -6.42
C CYS A 372 -0.52 -22.28 -5.67
N THR A 373 0.15 -22.54 -4.55
CA THR A 373 -0.13 -23.73 -3.72
C THR A 373 -1.11 -23.45 -2.58
N SER A 374 -1.73 -22.26 -2.54
CA SER A 374 -2.63 -21.82 -1.46
C SER A 374 -2.07 -21.90 -0.03
N CYS A 375 -0.73 -21.99 0.13
CA CYS A 375 -0.06 -22.10 1.44
C CYS A 375 -0.12 -20.84 2.32
N ASN A 376 -0.64 -19.73 1.80
CA ASN A 376 -0.85 -18.46 2.52
C ASN A 376 0.41 -17.73 3.05
N ALA A 377 1.62 -18.16 2.66
CA ALA A 377 2.88 -17.51 3.07
C ALA A 377 2.95 -16.02 2.69
N CYS A 378 2.38 -15.64 1.54
CA CYS A 378 2.36 -14.25 1.08
C CYS A 378 1.61 -13.30 2.02
N VAL A 379 0.51 -13.77 2.62
CA VAL A 379 -0.33 -12.99 3.53
C VAL A 379 0.31 -12.88 4.91
N GLU A 380 0.99 -13.94 5.35
CA GLU A 380 1.68 -13.93 6.64
C GLU A 380 2.87 -12.94 6.63
N GLU A 381 3.65 -12.96 5.56
CA GLU A 381 4.86 -12.13 5.40
C GLU A 381 4.58 -10.67 5.05
N CYS A 382 3.34 -10.34 4.63
CA CYS A 382 3.00 -8.98 4.28
C CYS A 382 3.06 -8.06 5.51
N PRO A 383 3.83 -6.96 5.48
CA PRO A 383 3.99 -6.07 6.63
C PRO A 383 2.74 -5.24 6.93
N VAL A 384 1.84 -5.10 5.95
CA VAL A 384 0.63 -4.26 6.00
C VAL A 384 -0.66 -5.08 5.81
N ASN A 385 -0.60 -6.41 6.03
CA ASN A 385 -1.76 -7.32 5.99
C ASN A 385 -2.53 -7.40 4.64
N ILE A 386 -1.83 -7.24 3.52
CA ILE A 386 -2.41 -7.49 2.20
C ILE A 386 -2.64 -8.98 1.96
N ASP A 387 -3.71 -9.30 1.24
CA ASP A 387 -4.14 -10.66 0.91
C ASP A 387 -4.14 -10.93 -0.61
N PRO A 388 -2.98 -11.22 -1.25
CA PRO A 388 -2.93 -11.56 -2.67
C PRO A 388 -3.61 -12.90 -2.97
N LEU A 389 -3.69 -13.80 -1.99
CA LEU A 389 -4.30 -15.12 -2.16
C LEU A 389 -5.78 -14.98 -2.49
N SER A 390 -6.49 -14.04 -1.85
CA SER A 390 -7.91 -13.78 -2.14
C SER A 390 -8.18 -13.50 -3.63
N ILE A 391 -7.37 -12.66 -4.28
CA ILE A 391 -7.50 -12.34 -5.71
C ILE A 391 -7.22 -13.58 -6.56
N ILE A 392 -6.15 -14.32 -6.26
CA ILE A 392 -5.80 -15.56 -6.98
C ILE A 392 -6.95 -16.57 -6.92
N MET A 393 -7.58 -16.71 -5.76
CA MET A 393 -8.68 -17.67 -5.59
C MET A 393 -9.94 -17.25 -6.34
N ASP A 394 -10.29 -15.96 -6.36
CA ASP A 394 -11.42 -15.47 -7.15
C ASP A 394 -11.17 -15.62 -8.66
N MET A 395 -9.95 -15.40 -9.13
CA MET A 395 -9.62 -15.65 -10.54
C MET A 395 -9.63 -17.16 -10.89
N ARG A 396 -9.17 -18.02 -9.98
CA ARG A 396 -9.31 -19.49 -10.16
C ARG A 396 -10.77 -19.93 -10.19
N ARG A 397 -11.61 -19.34 -9.36
CA ARG A 397 -13.06 -19.60 -9.36
C ARG A 397 -13.67 -19.27 -10.71
N TYR A 398 -13.31 -18.13 -11.29
CA TYR A 398 -13.74 -17.74 -12.63
C TYR A 398 -13.28 -18.74 -13.71
N LEU A 399 -11.99 -19.08 -13.72
CA LEU A 399 -11.45 -20.07 -14.66
C LEU A 399 -12.19 -21.41 -14.59
N VAL A 400 -12.55 -21.88 -13.39
CA VAL A 400 -13.23 -23.16 -13.21
C VAL A 400 -14.71 -23.09 -13.56
N MET A 401 -15.44 -22.13 -12.99
CA MET A 401 -16.91 -22.13 -13.01
C MET A 401 -17.52 -21.38 -14.20
N GLU A 402 -16.78 -20.46 -14.82
CA GLU A 402 -17.25 -19.68 -15.97
C GLU A 402 -16.59 -20.16 -17.27
N GLU A 403 -15.28 -20.42 -17.25
CA GLU A 403 -14.53 -20.79 -18.47
C GLU A 403 -14.31 -22.30 -18.64
N SER A 404 -14.63 -23.13 -17.64
CA SER A 404 -14.32 -24.57 -17.64
C SER A 404 -12.83 -24.87 -17.92
N ALA A 405 -11.94 -23.95 -17.54
CA ALA A 405 -10.51 -23.93 -17.86
C ALA A 405 -9.64 -24.39 -16.68
N ALA A 406 -10.12 -25.37 -15.90
CA ALA A 406 -9.31 -25.98 -14.86
C ALA A 406 -8.19 -26.87 -15.46
N PRO A 407 -7.02 -26.98 -14.82
CA PRO A 407 -6.00 -27.95 -15.18
C PRO A 407 -6.56 -29.37 -15.26
N GLN A 408 -6.09 -30.15 -16.22
CA GLN A 408 -6.61 -31.50 -16.48
C GLN A 408 -6.51 -32.42 -15.25
N GLU A 409 -5.45 -32.26 -14.46
CA GLU A 409 -5.25 -32.99 -13.21
C GLU A 409 -6.36 -32.70 -12.19
N LEU A 410 -6.83 -31.45 -12.12
CA LEU A 410 -7.93 -31.06 -11.25
C LEU A 410 -9.27 -31.54 -11.78
N ASN A 411 -9.50 -31.49 -13.10
CA ASN A 411 -10.72 -32.04 -13.71
C ASN A 411 -10.84 -33.56 -13.44
N MET A 412 -9.75 -34.30 -13.60
CA MET A 412 -9.72 -35.73 -13.28
C MET A 412 -10.01 -35.96 -11.79
N MET A 413 -9.39 -35.18 -10.90
CA MET A 413 -9.64 -35.28 -9.47
C MET A 413 -11.11 -35.01 -9.12
N MET A 414 -11.71 -33.93 -9.65
CA MET A 414 -13.12 -33.60 -9.40
C MET A 414 -14.06 -34.69 -9.92
N THR A 415 -13.80 -35.21 -11.12
CA THR A 415 -14.56 -36.33 -11.71
C THR A 415 -14.46 -37.58 -10.84
N ASN A 416 -13.29 -37.89 -10.29
CA ASN A 416 -13.11 -39.03 -9.39
C ASN A 416 -13.88 -38.84 -8.07
N ILE A 417 -13.87 -37.62 -7.51
CA ILE A 417 -14.61 -37.30 -6.28
C ILE A 417 -16.11 -37.48 -6.53
N GLU A 418 -16.62 -36.99 -7.65
CA GLU A 418 -18.03 -37.10 -8.01
C GLU A 418 -18.47 -38.56 -8.19
N ASN A 419 -17.69 -39.36 -8.92
CA ASN A 419 -18.08 -40.75 -9.23
C ASN A 419 -17.76 -41.76 -8.11
N ASN A 420 -16.64 -41.60 -7.41
CA ASN A 420 -16.11 -42.60 -6.48
C ASN A 420 -16.08 -42.13 -5.01
N GLY A 421 -16.37 -40.85 -4.74
CA GLY A 421 -16.23 -40.26 -3.41
C GLY A 421 -14.77 -40.12 -2.94
N ALA A 422 -13.80 -40.19 -3.87
CA ALA A 422 -12.38 -40.12 -3.59
C ALA A 422 -11.62 -39.41 -4.73
N PRO A 423 -10.51 -38.69 -4.45
CA PRO A 423 -9.77 -37.98 -5.49
C PRO A 423 -8.96 -38.89 -6.43
N TRP A 424 -8.73 -40.15 -6.03
CA TRP A 424 -8.00 -41.14 -6.79
C TRP A 424 -8.94 -42.18 -7.41
N GLN A 425 -8.52 -42.77 -8.53
CA GLN A 425 -9.23 -43.87 -9.17
C GLN A 425 -8.93 -45.18 -8.44
N TYR A 426 -9.67 -45.47 -7.37
CA TYR A 426 -9.71 -46.79 -6.74
C TYR A 426 -11.15 -47.24 -6.56
N ASN A 427 -11.35 -48.55 -6.38
CA ASN A 427 -12.67 -49.12 -6.15
C ASN A 427 -13.24 -48.58 -4.83
N GLN A 428 -14.53 -48.20 -4.82
CA GLN A 428 -15.21 -47.69 -3.62
C GLN A 428 -15.06 -48.60 -2.39
N GLN A 429 -14.94 -49.93 -2.60
CA GLN A 429 -14.69 -50.91 -1.54
C GLN A 429 -13.33 -50.75 -0.87
N ASP A 430 -12.33 -50.26 -1.61
CA ASP A 430 -10.95 -50.07 -1.13
C ASP A 430 -10.74 -48.75 -0.38
N ARG A 431 -11.77 -47.89 -0.29
CA ARG A 431 -11.68 -46.55 0.30
C ARG A 431 -11.20 -46.53 1.75
N LEU A 432 -11.41 -47.60 2.52
CA LEU A 432 -10.98 -47.72 3.91
C LEU A 432 -9.65 -48.46 4.10
N ASN A 433 -9.01 -48.92 3.02
CA ASN A 433 -7.76 -49.69 3.14
C ASN A 433 -6.64 -48.90 3.83
N TRP A 434 -6.56 -47.58 3.63
CA TRP A 434 -5.59 -46.70 4.31
C TRP A 434 -5.74 -46.68 5.84
N ALA A 435 -6.92 -47.03 6.38
CA ALA A 435 -7.12 -47.12 7.83
C ALA A 435 -6.51 -48.40 8.43
N ASN A 436 -6.18 -49.38 7.58
CA ASN A 436 -5.55 -50.64 7.94
C ASN A 436 -4.07 -50.71 7.50
N GLU A 437 -3.55 -49.68 6.84
CA GLU A 437 -2.13 -49.55 6.51
C GLU A 437 -1.40 -48.94 7.72
N GLU A 438 -0.68 -49.78 8.48
CA GLU A 438 0.28 -49.37 9.53
C GLU A 438 1.61 -48.86 8.97
#